data_AF-A0A1V1WYT6-F1
#
_entry.id   AF-A0A1V1WYT6-F1
#
_cell.length_a   1.000
_cell.length_b   1.000
_cell.length_c   1.000
_cell.angle_alpha   90.00
_cell.angle_beta   90.00
_cell.angle_gamma   90.00
#
_symmetry.space_group_name_H-M   'P 1'
#
loop_
_entity.id
_entity.type
_entity.pdbx_description
1 polymer ?
#
loop_
_entity_poly.entity_id
_entity_poly.type
_entity_poly.pdbx_seq_one_letter_code
_entity_poly.pdbx_strand_id
1 'polypeptide(L)'
;MCGNRLKDKDGMKYYGVVPASESGTGSDLIISQADLDSLIRSKAAMYTILETITSSVGMSLKDLSTFFVAGTFGSYINPKSAIAIGMLPDLPVDSYKALGNSSLGGATMAIRSNDCLNEIDNIRDKITYLELNVNQEFMNRFSAAKFLPHTDNSLFPSVKPATNVRRNSL
;
A
#
# COMPACT_ATOMS: atom_id res chain seq x y z
N MET A 1 9.60 23.17 0.59
CA MET A 1 8.30 23.85 0.78
C MET A 1 7.53 23.79 -0.52
N CYS A 2 6.20 23.62 -0.48
CA CYS A 2 5.34 23.24 -1.62
C CYS A 2 5.21 24.29 -2.76
N GLY A 3 5.95 25.40 -2.70
CA GLY A 3 5.94 26.46 -3.72
C GLY A 3 4.53 26.94 -4.08
N ASN A 4 4.34 27.30 -5.35
CA ASN A 4 3.04 27.77 -5.88
C ASN A 4 2.10 26.60 -6.26
N ARG A 5 2.43 25.35 -5.88
CA ARG A 5 1.65 24.16 -6.24
C ARG A 5 0.53 23.88 -5.25
N LEU A 6 0.63 24.34 -4.01
CA LEU A 6 -0.46 24.25 -3.05
C LEU A 6 -1.44 25.39 -3.31
N LYS A 7 -2.66 25.05 -3.71
CA LYS A 7 -3.73 25.99 -4.02
C LYS A 7 -4.93 25.71 -3.11
N ASP A 8 -5.77 26.73 -2.92
CA ASP A 8 -7.01 26.65 -2.16
C ASP A 8 -8.18 27.02 -3.09
N LYS A 9 -9.26 26.25 -3.04
CA LYS A 9 -10.49 26.48 -3.82
C LYS A 9 -11.67 26.03 -2.97
N ASP A 10 -12.57 26.95 -2.69
CA ASP A 10 -13.79 26.72 -1.90
C ASP A 10 -13.51 26.09 -0.51
N GLY A 11 -12.37 26.46 0.10
CA GLY A 11 -11.94 25.95 1.42
C GLY A 11 -11.28 24.57 1.39
N MET A 12 -11.11 23.97 0.19
CA MET A 12 -10.35 22.73 0.02
C MET A 12 -8.97 23.00 -0.57
N LYS A 13 -7.95 22.44 0.10
CA LYS A 13 -6.57 22.48 -0.38
C LYS A 13 -6.31 21.36 -1.39
N TYR A 14 -5.59 21.71 -2.44
CA TYR A 14 -5.13 20.76 -3.45
C TYR A 14 -3.69 21.07 -3.85
N TYR A 15 -2.98 20.01 -4.22
CA TYR A 15 -1.63 20.06 -4.72
C TYR A 15 -1.63 19.86 -6.24
N GLY A 16 -1.19 20.88 -6.99
CA GLY A 16 -1.01 20.80 -8.43
C GLY A 16 0.20 19.94 -8.80
N VAL A 17 -0.06 18.82 -9.48
CA VAL A 17 0.97 17.90 -9.98
C VAL A 17 1.44 18.35 -11.36
N VAL A 18 0.50 18.65 -12.27
CA VAL A 18 0.76 19.11 -13.64
C VAL A 18 -0.19 20.27 -13.96
N PRO A 19 0.31 21.43 -14.43
CA PRO A 19 -0.55 22.52 -14.85
C PRO A 19 -1.29 22.18 -16.15
N ALA A 20 -2.45 22.81 -16.38
CA ALA A 20 -3.26 22.65 -17.57
C ALA A 20 -2.50 22.85 -18.90
N SER A 21 -1.51 23.75 -18.91
CA SER A 21 -0.66 24.02 -20.08
C SER A 21 0.22 22.84 -20.50
N GLU A 22 0.46 21.90 -19.60
CA GLU A 22 1.32 20.73 -19.80
C GLU A 22 0.52 19.41 -19.75
N SER A 23 -0.80 19.46 -19.60
CA SER A 23 -1.65 18.28 -19.54
C SER A 23 -2.31 17.98 -20.89
N GLY A 24 -2.44 16.70 -21.22
CA GLY A 24 -3.12 16.27 -22.47
C GLY A 24 -4.63 16.56 -22.48
N THR A 25 -5.21 16.92 -21.33
CA THR A 25 -6.64 17.23 -21.17
C THR A 25 -6.93 18.74 -21.13
N GLY A 26 -5.90 19.60 -21.11
CA GLY A 26 -6.06 21.05 -20.95
C GLY A 26 -6.60 21.49 -19.58
N SER A 27 -6.52 20.61 -18.57
CA SER A 27 -6.95 20.87 -17.19
C SER A 27 -5.83 20.54 -16.20
N ASP A 28 -5.75 21.26 -15.07
CA ASP A 28 -4.79 20.98 -14.01
C ASP A 28 -4.97 19.53 -13.49
N LEU A 29 -3.88 18.76 -13.38
CA LEU A 29 -3.86 17.50 -12.65
C LEU A 29 -3.53 17.79 -11.19
N ILE A 30 -4.48 17.52 -10.30
CA ILE A 30 -4.41 17.90 -8.88
C ILE A 30 -4.58 16.67 -7.98
N ILE A 31 -4.05 16.77 -6.77
CA ILE A 31 -4.30 15.84 -5.66
C ILE A 31 -4.99 16.63 -4.55
N SER A 32 -6.19 16.22 -4.16
CA SER A 32 -6.96 16.86 -3.08
C SER A 32 -6.67 16.22 -1.71
N GLN A 33 -7.14 16.88 -0.64
CA GLN A 33 -7.13 16.27 0.70
C GLN A 33 -7.95 14.97 0.73
N ALA A 34 -9.08 14.90 0.02
CA ALA A 34 -9.91 13.69 -0.04
C ALA A 34 -9.17 12.52 -0.69
N ASP A 35 -8.34 12.79 -1.72
CA ASP A 35 -7.49 11.77 -2.36
C ASP A 35 -6.41 11.27 -1.40
N LEU A 36 -5.77 12.18 -0.65
CA LEU A 36 -4.80 11.83 0.39
C LEU A 36 -5.44 10.99 1.49
N ASP A 37 -6.63 11.37 1.97
CA ASP A 37 -7.35 10.63 2.99
C ASP A 37 -7.75 9.24 2.50
N SER A 38 -8.13 9.12 1.23
CA SER A 38 -8.42 7.84 0.58
C SER A 38 -7.17 6.96 0.53
N LEU A 39 -6.05 7.50 0.06
CA LEU A 39 -4.76 6.81 0.03
C LEU A 39 -4.32 6.33 1.42
N ILE A 40 -4.45 7.19 2.44
CA ILE A 40 -4.12 6.88 3.84
C ILE A 40 -5.00 5.75 4.37
N ARG A 41 -6.31 5.74 4.08
CA ARG A 41 -7.19 4.64 4.48
C ARG A 41 -6.82 3.33 3.77
N SER A 42 -6.58 3.38 2.45
CA SER A 42 -6.21 2.19 1.67
C SER A 42 -4.88 1.59 2.14
N LYS A 43 -3.87 2.41 2.40
CA LYS A 43 -2.58 1.92 2.89
C LYS A 43 -2.69 1.39 4.32
N ALA A 44 -3.47 2.04 5.18
CA ALA A 44 -3.69 1.59 6.56
C ALA A 44 -4.38 0.22 6.57
N ALA A 45 -5.40 0.05 5.74
CA ALA A 45 -6.10 -1.23 5.58
C ALA A 45 -5.12 -2.33 5.15
N MET A 46 -4.30 -2.09 4.13
CA MET A 46 -3.31 -3.07 3.66
C MET A 46 -2.35 -3.50 4.78
N TYR A 47 -1.70 -2.54 5.46
CA TYR A 47 -0.75 -2.85 6.52
C TYR A 47 -1.41 -3.63 7.68
N THR A 48 -2.60 -3.20 8.10
CA THR A 48 -3.35 -3.89 9.16
C THR A 48 -3.77 -5.30 8.76
N ILE A 49 -4.21 -5.53 7.52
CA ILE A 49 -4.53 -6.87 7.02
C ILE A 49 -3.30 -7.79 7.14
N LEU A 50 -2.14 -7.31 6.68
CA LEU A 50 -0.90 -8.09 6.76
C LEU A 50 -0.54 -8.43 8.20
N GLU A 51 -0.56 -7.42 9.08
CA GLU A 51 -0.25 -7.60 10.50
C GLU A 51 -1.22 -8.56 11.19
N THR A 52 -2.52 -8.46 10.90
CA THR A 52 -3.55 -9.35 11.47
C THR A 52 -3.38 -10.78 10.98
N ILE A 53 -3.15 -11.00 9.68
CA ILE A 53 -2.98 -12.35 9.14
C ILE A 53 -1.72 -13.00 9.71
N THR A 54 -0.57 -12.31 9.74
CA THR A 54 0.65 -12.92 10.31
C THR A 54 0.52 -13.18 11.80
N SER A 55 -0.07 -12.24 12.55
CA SER A 55 -0.31 -12.42 13.99
C SER A 55 -1.22 -13.62 14.26
N SER A 56 -2.23 -13.86 13.42
CA SER A 56 -3.19 -14.97 13.61
C SER A 56 -2.53 -16.35 13.52
N VAL A 57 -1.38 -16.44 12.83
CA VAL A 57 -0.58 -17.66 12.70
C VAL A 57 0.69 -17.64 13.57
N GLY A 58 0.80 -16.70 14.52
CA GLY A 58 1.95 -16.59 15.43
C GLY A 58 3.24 -16.09 14.77
N MET A 59 3.15 -15.43 13.61
CA MET A 59 4.28 -14.86 12.88
C MET A 59 4.31 -13.34 12.99
N SER A 60 5.51 -12.78 12.92
CA SER A 60 5.72 -11.36 12.71
C SER A 60 5.93 -11.05 11.23
N LEU A 61 5.71 -9.78 10.84
CA LEU A 61 5.98 -9.33 9.46
C LEU A 61 7.46 -9.48 9.07
N LYS A 62 8.37 -9.50 10.04
CA LYS A 62 9.82 -9.67 9.83
C LYS A 62 10.21 -11.11 9.50
N ASP A 63 9.33 -12.07 9.78
CA ASP A 63 9.56 -13.48 9.47
C ASP A 63 9.26 -13.80 7.99
N LEU A 64 8.68 -12.85 7.25
CA LEU A 64 8.40 -12.99 5.83
C LEU A 64 9.68 -12.84 4.99
N SER A 65 10.08 -13.90 4.30
CA SER A 65 11.26 -13.89 3.42
C SER A 65 10.98 -13.25 2.05
N THR A 66 9.80 -13.52 1.50
CA THR A 66 9.39 -13.11 0.16
C THR A 66 7.95 -12.62 0.16
N PHE A 67 7.71 -11.50 -0.52
CA PHE A 67 6.40 -10.90 -0.69
C PHE A 67 6.07 -10.83 -2.18
N PHE A 68 5.13 -11.66 -2.61
CA PHE A 68 4.66 -11.66 -3.99
C PHE A 68 3.56 -10.61 -4.18
N VAL A 69 3.76 -9.67 -5.10
CA VAL A 69 2.77 -8.62 -5.40
C VAL A 69 2.20 -8.87 -6.80
N ALA A 70 0.91 -9.18 -6.84
CA ALA A 70 0.17 -9.37 -8.08
C ALA A 70 -0.74 -8.18 -8.42
N GLY A 71 -1.32 -8.22 -9.62
CA GLY A 71 -2.21 -7.19 -10.14
C GLY A 71 -1.48 -6.01 -10.76
N THR A 72 -2.25 -5.06 -11.30
CA THR A 72 -1.73 -3.81 -11.87
C THR A 72 -0.92 -3.01 -10.86
N PHE A 73 -1.30 -3.11 -9.58
CA PHE A 73 -0.53 -2.54 -8.48
C PHE A 73 0.88 -3.16 -8.41
N GLY A 74 0.99 -4.49 -8.40
CA GLY A 74 2.28 -5.19 -8.34
C GLY A 74 3.22 -4.92 -9.51
N SER A 75 2.70 -4.66 -10.71
CA SER A 75 3.52 -4.37 -11.89
C SER A 75 4.25 -3.03 -11.84
N TYR A 76 3.71 -2.03 -11.12
CA TYR A 76 4.22 -0.66 -11.14
C TYR A 76 4.56 -0.11 -9.76
N ILE A 77 4.23 -0.82 -8.68
CA ILE A 77 4.53 -0.38 -7.34
C ILE A 77 6.05 -0.28 -7.14
N ASN A 78 6.51 0.84 -6.61
CA ASN A 78 7.86 0.97 -6.09
C ASN A 78 7.85 0.54 -4.61
N PRO A 79 8.52 -0.58 -4.24
CA PRO A 79 8.51 -1.05 -2.85
C PRO A 79 9.03 0.00 -1.87
N LYS A 80 10.05 0.77 -2.22
CA LYS A 80 10.58 1.84 -1.34
C LYS A 80 9.53 2.90 -1.05
N SER A 81 8.74 3.30 -2.06
CA SER A 81 7.66 4.28 -1.89
C SER A 81 6.51 3.70 -1.05
N ALA A 82 6.17 2.43 -1.25
CA ALA A 82 5.13 1.74 -0.48
C ALA A 82 5.52 1.57 1.00
N ILE A 83 6.79 1.26 1.28
CA ILE A 83 7.34 1.22 2.64
C ILE A 83 7.36 2.62 3.25
N ALA A 84 7.77 3.64 2.49
CA ALA A 84 7.84 5.02 2.97
C ALA A 84 6.49 5.58 3.44
N ILE A 85 5.38 5.18 2.80
CA ILE A 85 4.02 5.55 3.24
C ILE A 85 3.45 4.60 4.30
N GLY A 86 4.15 3.49 4.60
CA GLY A 86 3.72 2.45 5.53
C GLY A 86 2.56 1.60 5.02
N MET A 87 2.55 1.30 3.73
CA MET A 87 1.61 0.35 3.12
C MET A 87 2.11 -1.10 3.22
N LEU A 88 3.42 -1.30 3.05
CA LEU A 88 4.09 -2.59 3.09
C LEU A 88 5.06 -2.63 4.28
N PRO A 89 5.36 -3.81 4.85
CA PRO A 89 6.31 -3.93 5.96
C PRO A 89 7.70 -3.42 5.56
N ASP A 90 8.52 -3.01 6.53
CA ASP A 90 9.89 -2.56 6.24
C ASP A 90 10.85 -3.75 6.08
N LEU A 91 10.85 -4.34 4.88
CA LEU A 91 11.71 -5.47 4.50
C LEU A 91 12.71 -5.05 3.41
N PRO A 92 13.80 -5.82 3.18
CA PRO A 92 14.69 -5.60 2.05
C PRO A 92 13.91 -5.53 0.73
N VAL A 93 14.26 -4.58 -0.14
CA VAL A 93 13.54 -4.37 -1.42
C VAL A 93 13.53 -5.63 -2.28
N ASP A 94 14.58 -6.46 -2.19
CA ASP A 94 14.69 -7.72 -2.93
C ASP A 94 13.72 -8.80 -2.45
N SER A 95 13.11 -8.65 -1.27
CA SER A 95 12.03 -9.53 -0.80
C SER A 95 10.74 -9.34 -1.60
N TYR A 96 10.54 -8.22 -2.29
CA TYR A 96 9.33 -7.95 -3.07
C TYR A 96 9.47 -8.45 -4.51
N LYS A 97 8.57 -9.34 -4.94
CA LYS A 97 8.56 -9.93 -6.28
C LYS A 97 7.24 -9.61 -6.98
N ALA A 98 7.33 -8.87 -8.08
CA ALA A 98 6.16 -8.60 -8.92
C ALA A 98 5.77 -9.85 -9.73
N LEU A 99 4.50 -10.23 -9.70
CA LEU A 99 3.95 -11.35 -10.47
C LEU A 99 3.12 -10.91 -11.69
N GLY A 100 2.85 -9.62 -11.83
CA GLY A 100 1.93 -9.10 -12.84
C GLY A 100 0.50 -9.58 -12.62
N ASN A 101 -0.27 -9.76 -13.70
CA ASN A 101 -1.64 -10.26 -13.61
C ASN A 101 -1.67 -11.78 -13.39
N SER A 102 -1.51 -12.20 -12.13
CA SER A 102 -1.50 -13.61 -11.75
C SER A 102 -2.83 -14.32 -12.01
N SER A 103 -3.96 -13.62 -11.99
CA SER A 103 -5.27 -14.20 -12.32
C SER A 103 -5.32 -14.64 -13.79
N LEU A 104 -4.89 -13.78 -14.72
CA LEU A 104 -4.81 -14.13 -16.13
C LEU A 104 -3.74 -15.19 -16.41
N GLY A 105 -2.58 -15.10 -15.72
CA GLY A 105 -1.54 -16.12 -15.79
C GLY A 105 -2.05 -17.50 -15.36
N GLY A 106 -2.76 -17.55 -14.22
CA GLY A 106 -3.41 -18.76 -13.70
C GLY A 106 -4.44 -19.34 -14.66
N ALA A 107 -5.34 -18.50 -15.20
CA ALA A 107 -6.33 -18.94 -16.19
C ALA A 107 -5.67 -19.51 -17.45
N THR A 108 -4.58 -18.90 -17.92
CA THR A 108 -3.82 -19.39 -19.07
C THR A 108 -3.20 -20.76 -18.81
N MET A 109 -2.68 -20.99 -17.60
CA MET A 109 -2.15 -22.30 -17.19
C MET A 109 -3.26 -23.35 -17.13
N ALA A 110 -4.39 -23.02 -16.51
CA ALA A 110 -5.54 -23.92 -16.38
C ALA A 110 -6.13 -24.36 -17.73
N ILE A 111 -6.18 -23.46 -18.72
CA ILE A 111 -6.67 -23.81 -20.07
C ILE A 111 -5.73 -24.81 -20.79
N ARG A 112 -4.43 -24.78 -20.47
CA ARG A 112 -3.41 -25.59 -21.17
C ARG A 112 -3.16 -26.95 -20.55
N SER A 113 -3.54 -27.15 -19.28
CA SER A 113 -3.28 -28.39 -18.55
C SER A 113 -4.43 -28.76 -17.63
N ASN A 114 -4.99 -29.95 -17.82
CA ASN A 114 -6.02 -30.49 -16.91
C ASN A 114 -5.46 -30.73 -15.50
N ASP A 115 -4.16 -30.99 -15.35
CA ASP A 115 -3.54 -31.20 -14.03
C ASP A 115 -3.61 -29.94 -13.15
N CYS A 116 -3.63 -28.75 -13.77
CA CYS A 116 -3.81 -27.49 -13.05
C CYS A 116 -5.16 -27.40 -12.34
N LEU A 117 -6.21 -28.07 -12.83
CA LEU A 117 -7.52 -28.06 -12.16
C LEU A 117 -7.45 -28.78 -10.81
N ASN A 118 -6.78 -29.93 -10.78
CA ASN A 118 -6.55 -30.67 -9.54
C ASN A 118 -5.68 -29.86 -8.55
N GLU A 119 -4.68 -29.15 -9.05
CA GLU A 119 -3.86 -28.27 -8.22
C GLU A 119 -4.66 -27.10 -7.63
N ILE A 120 -5.53 -26.47 -8.42
CA ILE A 120 -6.44 -25.41 -7.95
C ILE A 120 -7.35 -25.91 -6.83
N ASP A 121 -7.96 -27.10 -6.99
CA ASP A 121 -8.79 -27.71 -5.95
C ASP A 121 -7.98 -27.98 -4.66
N ASN A 122 -6.78 -28.53 -4.80
CA ASN A 122 -5.88 -28.79 -3.67
C ASN A 122 -5.45 -27.50 -2.95
N ILE A 123 -5.26 -26.39 -3.68
CA ILE A 123 -4.93 -25.08 -3.09
C ILE A 123 -6.17 -24.52 -2.37
N ARG A 124 -7.34 -24.56 -3.01
CA ARG A 124 -8.62 -24.09 -2.44
C ARG A 124 -8.87 -24.73 -1.07
N ASP A 125 -8.69 -26.05 -0.99
CA ASP A 125 -8.99 -26.81 0.22
C ASP A 125 -8.00 -26.53 1.38
N LYS A 126 -6.89 -25.83 1.10
CA LYS A 126 -5.90 -25.38 2.11
C LYS A 126 -6.07 -23.91 2.51
N ILE A 127 -6.96 -23.16 1.86
CA ILE A 127 -7.18 -21.74 2.17
C ILE A 127 -8.14 -21.63 3.35
N THR A 128 -7.66 -21.01 4.44
CA THR A 128 -8.50 -20.60 5.57
C THR A 128 -8.88 -19.13 5.42
N TYR A 129 -10.17 -18.84 5.31
CA TYR A 129 -10.68 -17.47 5.31
C TYR A 129 -10.67 -16.89 6.73
N LEU A 130 -10.17 -15.67 6.87
CA LEU A 130 -10.16 -14.93 8.13
C LEU A 130 -11.08 -13.71 8.02
N GLU A 131 -12.15 -13.69 8.82
CA GLU A 131 -13.08 -12.55 8.91
C GLU A 131 -12.46 -11.42 9.74
N LEU A 132 -12.17 -10.28 9.11
CA LEU A 132 -11.50 -9.15 9.76
C LEU A 132 -12.47 -8.17 10.44
N ASN A 133 -13.76 -8.21 10.09
CA ASN A 133 -14.77 -7.24 10.54
C ASN A 133 -15.15 -7.38 12.03
N VAL A 134 -14.83 -8.52 12.66
CA VAL A 134 -15.24 -8.83 14.05
C VAL A 134 -14.14 -8.61 15.09
N ASN A 135 -12.99 -8.04 14.70
CA ASN A 135 -11.85 -7.91 15.58
C ASN A 135 -11.64 -6.47 16.05
N GLN A 136 -11.91 -6.19 17.33
CA GLN A 136 -11.65 -4.88 17.93
C GLN A 136 -10.17 -4.48 17.84
N GLU A 137 -9.28 -5.47 17.83
CA GLU A 137 -7.85 -5.28 17.63
C GLU A 137 -7.52 -4.82 16.21
N PHE A 138 -8.27 -5.26 15.20
CA PHE A 138 -8.14 -4.76 13.83
C PHE A 138 -8.41 -3.26 13.76
N MET A 139 -9.47 -2.77 14.43
CA MET A 139 -9.80 -1.34 14.44
C MET A 139 -8.74 -0.50 15.16
N ASN A 140 -8.13 -1.04 16.22
CA ASN A 140 -7.01 -0.39 16.92
C ASN A 140 -5.76 -0.31 16.02
N ARG A 141 -5.38 -1.43 15.40
CA ARG A 141 -4.24 -1.52 14.46
C ARG A 141 -4.46 -0.61 13.24
N PHE A 142 -5.66 -0.61 12.66
CA PHE A 142 -6.04 0.27 11.55
C PHE A 142 -5.91 1.75 11.95
N SER A 143 -6.31 2.10 13.18
CA SER A 143 -6.20 3.46 13.67
C SER A 143 -4.74 3.91 13.82
N ALA A 144 -3.86 3.04 14.31
CA ALA A 144 -2.42 3.29 14.37
C ALA A 144 -1.78 3.36 12.98
N ALA A 145 -2.30 2.58 12.02
CA ALA A 145 -1.81 2.55 10.66
C ALA A 145 -2.25 3.75 9.80
N LYS A 146 -3.07 4.69 10.29
CA LYS A 146 -3.46 5.90 9.54
C LYS A 146 -2.39 7.01 9.49
N PHE A 147 -1.29 6.88 10.24
CA PHE A 147 -0.19 7.85 10.20
C PHE A 147 0.87 7.45 9.19
N LEU A 148 1.69 8.38 8.69
CA LEU A 148 2.77 8.06 7.75
C LEU A 148 4.13 8.00 8.46
N PRO A 149 4.89 6.89 8.37
CA PRO A 149 4.47 5.59 7.83
C PRO A 149 3.52 4.83 8.78
N HIS A 150 3.62 5.06 10.09
CA HIS A 150 2.80 4.44 11.14
C HIS A 150 2.91 5.28 12.43
N THR A 151 2.03 5.10 13.41
CA THR A 151 2.18 5.73 14.74
C THR A 151 3.44 5.24 15.48
N ASP A 152 3.87 4.01 15.18
CA ASP A 152 5.08 3.40 15.73
C ASP A 152 6.19 3.41 14.68
N ASN A 153 7.17 4.29 14.85
CA ASN A 153 8.31 4.42 13.94
C ASN A 153 9.29 3.25 14.01
N SER A 154 9.27 2.45 15.09
CA SER A 154 10.17 1.29 15.22
C SER A 154 9.86 0.16 14.23
N LEU A 155 8.65 0.18 13.66
CA LEU A 155 8.21 -0.72 12.59
C LEU A 155 8.83 -0.36 11.22
N PHE A 156 9.34 0.86 11.07
CA PHE A 156 9.86 1.41 9.80
C PHE A 156 11.26 2.05 9.96
N PRO A 157 12.27 1.30 10.45
CA PRO A 157 13.61 1.84 10.68
C PRO A 157 14.31 2.41 9.44
N SER A 158 13.96 1.98 8.23
CA SER A 158 14.53 2.48 6.97
C SER A 158 13.97 3.85 6.57
N VAL A 159 12.80 4.23 7.11
CA VAL A 159 12.12 5.48 6.81
C VAL A 159 12.62 6.57 7.75
N LYS A 160 13.44 7.48 7.22
CA LYS A 160 13.93 8.63 7.99
C LYS A 160 12.76 9.59 8.26
N PRO A 161 12.59 10.07 9.51
CA PRO A 161 11.65 11.14 9.79
C PRO A 161 11.99 12.34 8.90
N ALA A 162 10.97 13.00 8.35
CA ALA A 162 11.16 14.27 7.66
C ALA A 162 11.85 15.22 8.65
N THR A 163 13.13 15.50 8.41
CA THR A 163 13.90 16.40 9.26
C THR A 163 13.22 17.76 9.24
N ASN A 164 12.92 18.29 10.43
CA ASN A 164 12.32 19.61 10.61
C ASN A 164 13.12 20.65 9.82
N VAL A 165 12.61 21.04 8.65
CA VAL A 165 13.06 22.24 7.94
C VAL A 165 12.70 23.39 8.86
N ARG A 166 13.72 23.92 9.54
CA ARG A 166 13.59 25.03 10.49
C ARG A 166 12.72 26.13 9.87
N ARG A 167 11.67 26.53 10.59
CA ARG A 167 10.98 27.81 10.40
C ARG A 167 12.04 28.90 10.60
N ASN A 168 12.70 29.34 9.54
CA ASN A 168 13.37 30.63 9.56
C ASN A 168 12.32 31.69 9.29
N SER A 169 11.84 32.26 10.39
CA SER A 169 11.22 33.58 10.47
C SER A 169 12.18 34.64 9.95
N LEU A 170 11.78 35.37 8.91
CA LEU A 170 11.92 36.82 8.74
C LEU A 170 10.78 37.28 7.81
#